data_AF-A0A1X7VU52-F1
#
_entry.id   AF-A0A1X7VU52-F1
#
_cell.length_a   1.000
_cell.length_b   1.000
_cell.length_c   1.000
_cell.angle_alpha   90.00
_cell.angle_beta   90.00
_cell.angle_gamma   90.00
#
_symmetry.space_group_name_H-M   'P 1'
#
loop_
_entity.id
_entity.type
_entity.pdbx_description
1 polymer ?
#
loop_
_entity_poly.entity_id
_entity_poly.type
_entity_poly.pdbx_seq_one_letter_code
_entity_poly.pdbx_strand_id
1 'polypeptide(L)'
;MSSTGVERIEKLQKIEQEIGMLLSHAADAIGELSKPNPAQEMVEYKTKDFLKSLETIEQDLSEQIVYLSRVSTTHTHEGSNYGAEKDFELLQLQTALAKKRLNH
;
A
#
# COMPACT_ATOMS: atom_id res chain seq x y z
N MET A 1 7.73 -8.11 -11.17
CA MET A 1 8.47 -6.88 -10.82
C MET A 1 7.99 -6.45 -9.45
N SER A 2 8.90 -6.34 -8.48
CA SER A 2 8.57 -5.95 -7.10
C SER A 2 8.21 -4.46 -7.10
N SER A 3 6.94 -4.14 -6.84
CA SER A 3 6.53 -2.76 -6.58
C SER A 3 7.23 -2.32 -5.29
N THR A 4 7.99 -1.24 -5.37
CA THR A 4 8.78 -0.74 -4.24
C THR A 4 7.85 -0.38 -3.07
N GLY A 5 8.33 -0.50 -1.83
CA GLY A 5 7.54 -0.11 -0.64
C GLY A 5 7.04 1.35 -0.72
N VAL A 6 7.77 2.21 -1.45
CA VAL A 6 7.40 3.61 -1.71
C VAL A 6 6.15 3.71 -2.59
N GLU A 7 6.10 3.04 -3.75
CA GLU A 7 4.90 3.01 -4.62
C GLU A 7 3.65 2.50 -3.88
N ARG A 8 3.83 1.62 -2.90
CA ARG A 8 2.73 1.08 -2.09
C ARG A 8 2.20 2.09 -1.08
N ILE A 9 3.10 2.84 -0.44
CA ILE A 9 2.70 3.96 0.42
C ILE A 9 1.98 5.03 -0.39
N GLU A 10 2.46 5.36 -1.59
CA GLU A 10 1.78 6.29 -2.49
C GLU A 10 0.37 5.82 -2.87
N LYS A 11 0.18 4.52 -3.14
CA LYS A 11 -1.15 3.95 -3.36
C LYS A 11 -2.07 4.09 -2.14
N LEU A 12 -1.57 3.83 -0.94
CA LEU A 12 -2.35 4.01 0.29
C LEU A 12 -2.72 5.48 0.53
N GLN A 13 -1.82 6.42 0.22
CA GLN A 13 -2.12 7.86 0.26
C GLN A 13 -3.20 8.26 -0.75
N LYS A 14 -3.17 7.68 -1.95
CA LYS A 14 -4.22 7.90 -2.95
C LYS A 14 -5.58 7.40 -2.47
N ILE A 15 -5.62 6.20 -1.87
CA ILE A 15 -6.83 5.65 -1.25
C ILE A 15 -7.35 6.58 -0.14
N GLU A 16 -6.47 7.11 0.71
CA GLU A 16 -6.84 8.07 1.77
C GLU A 16 -7.49 9.35 1.19
N GLN A 17 -6.92 9.89 0.12
CA GLN A 17 -7.50 11.04 -0.60
C GLN A 17 -8.86 10.70 -1.20
N GLU A 18 -9.03 9.51 -1.77
CA GLU A 18 -10.30 9.03 -2.32
C GLU A 18 -11.37 8.87 -1.23
N ILE A 19 -11.01 8.42 -0.03
CA ILE A 19 -11.92 8.39 1.13
C ILE A 19 -12.39 9.80 1.50
N GLY A 20 -11.50 10.81 1.44
CA GLY A 20 -11.88 12.20 1.63
C GLY A 20 -12.93 12.67 0.62
N MET A 21 -12.75 12.34 -0.66
CA MET A 21 -13.71 12.66 -1.72
C MET A 21 -15.03 11.92 -1.55
N LEU A 22 -14.99 10.64 -1.18
CA LEU A 22 -16.17 9.83 -0.85
C LEU A 22 -17.03 10.51 0.22
N LEU A 23 -16.41 10.93 1.33
CA LEU A 23 -17.10 11.63 2.41
C LEU A 23 -17.70 12.95 1.94
N SER A 24 -17.03 13.68 1.04
CA SER A 24 -17.57 14.90 0.44
C SER A 24 -18.82 14.62 -0.41
N HIS A 25 -18.84 13.55 -1.21
CA HIS A 25 -20.04 13.18 -1.99
C HIS A 25 -21.23 12.84 -1.09
N ALA A 26 -20.99 12.12 0.00
CA ALA A 26 -22.02 11.83 1.00
C ALA A 26 -22.53 13.11 1.68
N ALA A 27 -21.62 14.00 2.09
CA ALA A 27 -21.96 15.27 2.70
C ALA A 27 -22.79 16.16 1.77
N ASP A 28 -22.44 16.22 0.49
CA ASP A 28 -23.20 16.96 -0.53
C ASP A 28 -24.62 16.39 -0.69
N ALA A 29 -24.76 15.06 -0.76
CA ALA A 29 -26.07 14.40 -0.89
C ALA A 29 -26.96 14.66 0.33
N ILE A 30 -26.41 14.53 1.53
CA ILE A 30 -27.12 14.80 2.80
C ILE A 30 -27.46 16.29 2.90
N GLY A 31 -26.53 17.17 2.52
CA GLY A 31 -26.73 18.61 2.49
C GLY A 31 -27.86 19.02 1.57
N GLU A 32 -27.96 18.42 0.39
CA GLU A 32 -29.07 18.64 -0.55
C GLU A 32 -30.40 18.15 0.03
N LEU A 33 -30.44 16.95 0.62
CA LEU A 33 -31.63 16.40 1.28
C LEU A 33 -32.12 17.23 2.46
N SER A 34 -31.23 18.00 3.10
CA SER A 34 -31.60 18.87 4.23
C SER A 34 -32.32 20.16 3.80
N LYS A 35 -32.37 20.47 2.50
CA LYS A 35 -33.00 21.69 1.98
C LYS A 35 -34.54 21.60 2.04
N PRO A 36 -35.25 22.74 2.12
CA PRO A 36 -36.72 22.74 2.10
C PRO A 36 -37.35 22.17 0.83
N ASN A 37 -36.63 22.24 -0.30
CA ASN A 37 -37.03 21.65 -1.57
C ASN A 37 -35.80 21.00 -2.26
N PRO A 38 -35.47 19.74 -1.91
CA PRO A 38 -34.28 19.07 -2.43
C PRO A 38 -34.35 18.83 -3.94
N ALA A 39 -33.25 19.06 -4.65
CA ALA A 39 -33.13 18.67 -6.05
C ALA A 39 -32.85 17.16 -6.15
N GLN A 40 -33.87 16.36 -6.43
CA GLN A 40 -33.76 14.90 -6.43
C GLN A 40 -32.71 14.37 -7.41
N GLU A 41 -32.60 14.96 -8.61
CA GLU A 41 -31.57 14.59 -9.59
C GLU A 41 -30.15 14.78 -9.05
N MET A 42 -29.92 15.85 -8.27
CA MET A 42 -28.63 16.13 -7.66
C MET A 42 -28.30 15.14 -6.54
N VAL A 43 -29.29 14.76 -5.73
CA VAL A 43 -29.14 13.73 -4.69
C VAL A 43 -28.77 12.40 -5.33
N GLU A 44 -29.48 11.99 -6.38
CA GLU A 44 -29.21 10.74 -7.10
C GLU A 44 -27.82 10.75 -7.74
N TYR A 45 -27.42 11.87 -8.35
CA TYR A 45 -26.09 12.04 -8.92
C TYR A 45 -24.99 11.90 -7.86
N LYS A 46 -25.09 12.62 -6.74
CA LYS A 46 -24.10 12.57 -5.65
C LYS A 46 -24.06 11.20 -4.95
N THR A 47 -25.20 10.54 -4.84
CA THR A 47 -25.28 9.17 -4.29
C THR A 47 -24.61 8.16 -5.23
N LYS A 48 -24.77 8.30 -6.56
CA LYS A 48 -24.06 7.46 -7.54
C LYS A 48 -22.56 7.67 -7.48
N ASP A 49 -22.10 8.92 -7.40
CA ASP A 49 -20.67 9.23 -7.27
C ASP A 49 -20.08 8.68 -5.96
N PHE A 50 -20.84 8.74 -4.86
CA PHE A 50 -20.48 8.08 -3.60
C PHE A 50 -20.33 6.57 -3.78
N LEU A 51 -21.33 5.88 -4.32
CA LEU A 51 -21.31 4.42 -4.48
C LEU A 51 -20.14 3.96 -5.38
N LYS A 52 -19.90 4.66 -6.49
CA LYS A 52 -18.79 4.35 -7.39
C LYS A 52 -17.43 4.51 -6.72
N SER A 53 -17.26 5.58 -5.95
CA SER A 53 -16.03 5.81 -5.18
C SER A 53 -15.85 4.74 -4.11
N LEU A 54 -16.93 4.32 -3.45
CA LEU A 54 -16.90 3.28 -2.42
C LEU A 54 -16.44 1.94 -3.00
N GLU A 55 -17.01 1.51 -4.13
CA GLU A 55 -16.63 0.27 -4.81
C GLU A 55 -15.14 0.26 -5.19
N THR A 56 -14.62 1.39 -5.69
CA THR A 56 -13.21 1.52 -6.04
C THR A 56 -12.31 1.41 -4.81
N ILE A 57 -12.65 2.12 -3.73
CA ILE A 57 -11.89 2.10 -2.47
C ILE A 57 -11.90 0.69 -1.85
N GLU A 58 -13.04 0.02 -1.85
CA GLU A 58 -13.17 -1.35 -1.30
C GLU A 58 -12.29 -2.34 -2.08
N GLN A 59 -12.28 -2.25 -3.41
CA GLN A 59 -11.41 -3.08 -4.24
C GLN A 59 -9.93 -2.82 -3.94
N ASP A 60 -9.52 -1.55 -3.98
CA ASP A 60 -8.12 -1.16 -3.80
C ASP A 60 -7.58 -1.51 -2.40
N LEU A 61 -8.38 -1.29 -1.35
CA LEU A 61 -8.04 -1.70 0.01
C LEU A 61 -7.93 -3.21 0.15
N SER A 62 -8.84 -3.96 -0.46
CA SER A 62 -8.81 -5.43 -0.43
C SER A 62 -7.53 -5.96 -1.07
N GLU A 63 -7.09 -5.38 -2.18
CA GLU A 63 -5.82 -5.73 -2.81
C GLU A 63 -4.62 -5.44 -1.90
N GLN A 64 -4.60 -4.31 -1.18
CA GLN A 64 -3.53 -4.01 -0.21
C GLN A 64 -3.56 -4.98 0.98
N ILE A 65 -4.74 -5.36 1.49
CA ILE A 65 -4.87 -6.32 2.60
C ILE A 65 -4.32 -7.69 2.18
N VAL A 66 -4.68 -8.18 1.00
CA VAL A 66 -4.16 -9.45 0.46
C VAL A 66 -2.65 -9.39 0.30
N TYR A 67 -2.13 -8.27 -0.23
CA TYR A 67 -0.69 -8.09 -0.36
C TYR A 67 0.02 -8.08 0.99
N LEU A 68 -0.43 -7.25 1.95
CA LEU A 68 0.14 -7.16 3.29
C LEU A 68 0.10 -8.51 4.00
N SER A 69 -1.00 -9.26 3.86
CA SER A 69 -1.12 -10.61 4.42
C SER A 69 -0.07 -11.55 3.83
N ARG A 70 0.17 -11.48 2.52
CA ARG A 70 1.19 -12.30 1.83
C ARG A 70 2.62 -11.89 2.21
N VAL A 71 2.94 -10.60 2.26
CA VAL A 71 4.32 -10.18 2.57
C VAL A 71 4.66 -10.31 4.05
N SER A 72 3.70 -10.00 4.93
CA SER A 72 3.87 -10.11 6.39
C SER A 72 4.09 -11.55 6.85
N THR A 73 3.59 -12.52 6.08
CA THR A 73 3.82 -13.96 6.33
C THR A 73 5.09 -14.50 5.67
N THR A 74 5.71 -13.76 4.74
CA THR A 74 6.96 -14.17 4.05
C THR A 74 8.25 -13.52 4.62
N HIS A 75 8.16 -12.69 5.66
CA HIS A 75 9.31 -11.98 6.26
C HIS A 75 10.41 -12.90 6.85
N THR A 76 10.24 -14.22 6.86
CA THR A 76 11.28 -15.14 7.33
C THR A 76 12.41 -15.40 6.33
N HIS A 77 12.32 -14.94 5.07
CA HIS A 77 13.31 -15.26 4.03
C HIS A 77 14.31 -14.18 3.63
N GLU A 78 14.03 -12.88 3.81
CA GLU A 78 15.03 -11.84 3.49
C GLU A 78 16.13 -11.76 4.56
N GLY A 79 15.80 -11.96 5.83
CA GLY A 79 16.80 -12.02 6.91
C GLY A 79 17.74 -13.24 6.81
N SER A 80 17.25 -14.37 6.30
CA SER A 80 18.05 -15.58 6.14
C SER A 80 18.94 -15.54 4.90
N ASN A 81 18.46 -15.03 3.75
CA ASN A 81 19.29 -14.87 2.56
C ASN A 81 20.31 -13.72 2.68
N TYR A 82 19.90 -12.55 3.19
CA TYR A 82 20.84 -11.44 3.40
C TYR A 82 21.92 -11.80 4.43
N GLY A 83 21.53 -12.49 5.52
CA GLY A 83 22.48 -13.02 6.50
C GLY A 83 23.48 -13.98 5.87
N ALA A 84 23.01 -14.99 5.13
CA ALA A 84 23.88 -15.96 4.47
C ALA A 84 24.83 -15.34 3.43
N GLU A 85 24.35 -14.36 2.66
CA GLU A 85 25.16 -13.65 1.66
C GLU A 85 26.23 -12.77 2.32
N LYS A 86 25.87 -12.07 3.40
CA LYS A 86 26.83 -11.25 4.17
C LYS A 86 27.85 -12.10 4.92
N ASP A 87 27.43 -13.21 5.50
CA ASP A 87 28.34 -14.16 6.15
C ASP A 87 29.32 -14.75 5.13
N PHE A 88 28.84 -15.06 3.92
CA PHE A 88 29.70 -15.53 2.83
C PHE A 88 30.71 -14.45 2.37
N GLU A 89 30.28 -13.21 2.17
CA GLU A 89 31.16 -12.08 1.83
C GLU A 89 32.24 -11.86 2.91
N LEU A 90 31.85 -11.93 4.18
CA LEU A 90 32.77 -11.82 5.31
C LEU A 90 33.79 -12.98 5.35
N LEU A 91 33.34 -14.21 5.12
CA LEU A 91 34.21 -15.40 5.07
C LEU A 91 35.22 -15.31 3.91
N GLN A 92 34.81 -14.79 2.75
CA GLN A 92 35.73 -14.55 1.65
C GLN A 92 36.82 -13.54 2.01
N LEU A 93 36.44 -12.43 2.64
CA LEU A 93 37.39 -11.41 3.10
C LEU A 93 38.38 -12.00 4.12
N GLN A 94 37.88 -12.73 5.12
CA GLN A 94 38.70 -13.37 6.14
C GLN A 94 39.69 -14.38 5.52
N THR A 95 39.23 -15.19 4.57
CA THR A 95 40.06 -16.16 3.86
C THR A 95 41.15 -15.48 3.04
N ALA A 96 40.83 -14.38 2.34
CA ALA A 96 41.81 -13.61 1.58
C ALA A 96 42.89 -13.01 2.49
N LEU A 97 42.51 -12.50 3.66
CA LEU A 97 43.46 -11.98 4.66
C LEU A 97 44.35 -13.08 5.23
N ALA A 98 43.79 -14.25 5.56
CA ALA A 98 44.56 -15.40 6.05
C ALA A 98 45.58 -15.88 5.01
N LYS A 99 45.17 -15.98 3.73
CA LYS A 99 46.07 -16.32 2.62
C LYS A 99 47.19 -15.30 2.45
N LYS A 100 46.90 -14.00 2.59
CA LYS A 100 47.92 -12.94 2.51
C LYS A 100 48.94 -13.04 3.65
N ARG A 101 48.52 -13.45 4.85
CA ARG A 101 49.40 -13.65 6.02
C ARG A 101 50.27 -14.90 5.90
N LEU A 102 49.80 -15.95 5.23
CA LEU A 102 50.57 -17.19 5.00
C LEU A 102 51.60 -17.07 3.87
N ASN A 103 51.42 -16.10 2.96
CA ASN A 103 52.33 -15.83 1.85
C ASN A 103 53.41 -14.79 2.19
N HIS A 104 53.58 -14.46 3.47
CA HIS A 104 54.61 -13.60 4.04
C HIS A 104 55.44 -14.41 5.04
#